data_AF-A0A5B8C826-F1
#
_entry.id   AF-A0A5B8C826-F1
#
_cell.length_a   1.000
_cell.length_b   1.000
_cell.length_c   1.000
_cell.angle_alpha   90.00
_cell.angle_beta   90.00
_cell.angle_gamma   90.00
#
_symmetry.space_group_name_H-M   'P 1'
#
loop_
_entity.id
_entity.type
_entity.pdbx_description
1 polymer ?
#
loop_
_entity_poly.entity_id
_entity_poly.type
_entity_poly.pdbx_seq_one_letter_code
_entity_poly.pdbx_strand_id
1 'polypeptide(L)'
;MPNAAKSVTTSVNWIAGIGGVAGLLAMFIPDVPAWMDQHGIAGWVTVLGLLILAPLLTVATVKARLNEQQLARAREQVERDRQQARKDVHLITELLDGWTVDSEFFETLVEDVDHNRFPVNLSRQIEDRWRRWDRDSREIKTVALKTKFDAVEDANRAYNSAIGEYMWTKDSGPRTERQYELLSVPAEWHHTQKRKAHDALADARFCLVRALRELFAVMHDYG
;
A
#
# COMPACT_ATOMS: atom_id res chain seq x y z
N MET A 1 39.38 -21.77 -0.52
CA MET A 1 40.01 -21.75 0.83
C MET A 1 39.09 -22.47 1.83
N PRO A 2 39.26 -23.78 2.09
CA PRO A 2 38.32 -24.58 2.87
C PRO A 2 38.81 -24.96 4.29
N ASN A 3 39.57 -24.09 4.97
CA ASN A 3 40.25 -24.45 6.23
C ASN A 3 39.61 -23.91 7.53
N ALA A 4 38.67 -22.96 7.47
CA ALA A 4 38.08 -22.37 8.68
C ALA A 4 37.02 -23.27 9.35
N ALA A 5 36.22 -23.99 8.58
CA ALA A 5 35.11 -24.81 9.12
C ALA A 5 35.58 -26.08 9.87
N LYS A 6 36.72 -26.67 9.48
CA LYS A 6 37.33 -27.81 10.20
C LYS A 6 37.97 -27.40 11.53
N SER A 7 38.47 -26.16 11.62
CA SER A 7 39.07 -25.63 12.86
C SER A 7 38.02 -25.45 13.95
N VAL A 8 36.85 -24.89 13.63
CA VAL A 8 35.79 -24.62 14.62
C VAL A 8 35.18 -25.91 15.20
N THR A 9 34.96 -26.94 14.40
CA THR A 9 34.44 -28.23 14.89
C THR A 9 35.46 -28.99 15.74
N THR A 10 36.75 -28.85 15.44
CA THR A 10 37.83 -29.46 16.24
C THR A 10 37.94 -28.78 17.62
N SER A 11 37.81 -27.45 17.68
CA SER A 11 37.81 -26.70 18.95
C SER A 11 36.61 -27.01 19.84
N VAL A 12 35.41 -27.16 19.26
CA VAL A 12 34.19 -27.51 20.03
C VAL A 12 34.28 -28.93 20.62
N ASN A 13 34.82 -29.90 19.87
CA ASN A 13 35.01 -31.27 20.37
C ASN A 13 36.05 -31.35 21.51
N TRP A 14 37.10 -30.52 21.48
CA TRP A 14 38.06 -30.43 22.59
C TRP A 14 37.45 -29.81 23.84
N ILE A 15 36.62 -28.78 23.70
CA ILE A 15 35.92 -28.14 24.84
C ILE A 15 34.92 -29.12 25.47
N ALA A 16 34.18 -29.89 24.66
CA ALA A 16 33.28 -30.94 25.15
C ALA A 16 34.04 -32.09 25.84
N GLY A 17 35.19 -32.50 25.30
CA GLY A 17 36.06 -33.52 25.90
C GLY A 17 36.66 -33.09 27.25
N ILE A 18 37.15 -31.86 27.35
CA ILE A 18 37.68 -31.30 28.61
C ILE A 18 36.57 -31.12 29.65
N GLY A 19 35.39 -30.65 29.24
CA GLY A 19 34.22 -30.52 30.12
C GLY A 19 33.73 -31.87 30.66
N GLY A 20 33.73 -32.92 29.84
CA GLY A 20 33.39 -34.29 30.25
C GLY A 20 34.38 -34.87 31.25
N VAL A 21 35.69 -34.68 31.04
CA VAL A 21 36.73 -35.14 31.97
C VAL A 21 36.70 -34.36 33.29
N ALA A 22 36.47 -33.04 33.25
CA ALA A 22 36.35 -32.21 34.45
C ALA A 22 35.10 -32.55 35.29
N GLY A 23 33.96 -32.81 34.65
CA GLY A 23 32.74 -33.27 35.33
C GLY A 23 32.90 -34.65 35.97
N LEU A 24 33.65 -35.54 35.33
CA LEU A 24 33.97 -36.87 35.85
C LEU A 24 34.94 -36.79 37.03
N LEU A 25 35.96 -35.93 36.97
CA LEU A 25 36.87 -35.65 38.11
C LEU A 25 36.14 -35.02 39.30
N ALA A 26 35.16 -34.15 39.08
CA ALA A 26 34.34 -33.55 40.13
C ALA A 26 33.45 -34.56 40.87
N MET A 27 33.10 -35.69 40.24
CA MET A 27 32.37 -36.80 40.88
C MET A 27 33.23 -37.64 41.84
N PHE A 28 34.56 -37.65 41.68
CA PHE A 28 35.47 -38.48 42.47
C PHE A 28 36.17 -37.74 43.62
N ILE A 29 35.98 -36.42 43.75
CA ILE A 29 36.55 -35.61 44.83
C ILE A 29 35.42 -35.22 45.79
N PRO A 30 35.33 -35.79 47.00
CA PRO A 30 34.44 -35.28 48.03
C PRO A 30 34.98 -33.92 48.47
N ASP A 31 34.15 -32.88 48.35
CA ASP A 31 34.49 -31.47 48.55
C ASP A 31 35.47 -30.85 47.54
N VAL A 32 35.08 -30.90 46.26
CA VAL A 32 35.65 -30.09 45.16
C VAL A 32 35.95 -28.63 45.58
N PRO A 33 35.09 -27.91 46.32
CA PRO A 33 35.37 -26.53 46.71
C PRO A 33 36.61 -26.39 47.61
N ALA A 34 36.77 -27.27 48.60
CA ALA A 34 37.90 -27.24 49.54
C ALA A 34 39.23 -27.61 48.86
N TRP A 35 39.19 -28.58 47.95
CA TRP A 35 40.35 -28.97 47.14
C TRP A 35 40.79 -27.86 46.18
N MET A 36 39.83 -27.18 45.54
CA MET A 36 40.08 -26.05 44.63
C MET A 36 40.68 -24.83 45.35
N ASP A 37 40.25 -24.55 46.59
CA ASP A 37 40.82 -23.49 47.42
C ASP A 37 42.25 -23.82 47.87
N GLN A 38 42.52 -25.08 48.27
CA GLN A 38 43.87 -25.51 48.69
C GLN A 38 44.92 -25.38 47.58
N HIS A 39 44.53 -25.56 46.32
CA HIS A 39 45.45 -25.53 45.17
C HIS A 39 45.42 -24.18 44.43
N GLY A 40 44.64 -23.20 44.89
CA GLY A 40 44.51 -21.89 44.25
C GLY A 40 43.86 -21.94 42.85
N ILE A 41 43.12 -23.01 42.54
CA ILE A 41 42.54 -23.26 41.20
C ILE A 41 41.15 -22.60 41.08
N ALA A 42 40.48 -22.31 42.19
CA ALA A 42 39.17 -21.65 42.21
C ALA A 42 39.16 -20.32 41.42
N GLY A 43 40.23 -19.53 41.53
CA GLY A 43 40.41 -18.29 40.76
C GLY A 43 40.57 -18.53 39.24
N TRP A 44 41.18 -19.65 38.84
CA TRP A 44 41.36 -19.98 37.43
C TRP A 44 40.08 -20.53 36.78
N VAL A 45 39.27 -21.28 37.52
CA VAL A 45 37.96 -21.77 37.06
C VAL A 45 36.99 -20.61 36.83
N THR A 46 36.99 -19.61 37.71
CA THR A 46 36.18 -18.39 37.54
C THR A 46 36.64 -17.56 36.34
N VAL A 47 37.95 -17.42 36.12
CA VAL A 47 38.51 -16.75 34.92
C VAL A 47 38.14 -17.50 33.64
N LEU A 48 38.22 -18.84 33.61
CA LEU A 48 37.78 -19.66 32.48
C LEU A 48 36.28 -19.53 32.21
N GLY A 49 35.45 -19.53 33.26
CA GLY A 49 34.02 -19.29 33.16
C GLY A 49 33.71 -17.92 32.57
N LEU A 50 34.41 -16.88 33.02
CA LEU A 50 34.28 -15.51 32.48
C LEU A 50 34.74 -15.41 31.02
N LEU A 51 35.83 -16.10 30.64
CA LEU A 51 36.31 -16.15 29.26
C LEU A 51 35.33 -16.81 28.30
N ILE A 52 34.52 -17.76 28.77
CA ILE A 52 33.48 -18.41 27.97
C ILE A 52 32.19 -17.55 27.92
N LEU A 53 31.84 -16.89 29.03
CA LEU A 53 30.64 -16.04 29.12
C LEU A 53 30.77 -14.69 28.38
N ALA A 54 31.96 -14.08 28.39
CA ALA A 54 32.22 -12.81 27.73
C ALA A 54 31.89 -12.79 26.21
N PRO A 55 32.32 -13.77 25.40
CA PRO A 55 31.95 -13.82 23.98
C PRO A 55 30.45 -14.08 23.78
N LEU A 56 29.78 -14.83 24.66
CA LEU A 56 28.33 -15.06 24.57
C LEU A 56 27.53 -13.78 24.84
N LEU A 57 27.93 -13.00 25.84
CA LEU A 57 27.29 -11.72 26.18
C LEU A 57 27.53 -10.65 25.11
N THR A 58 28.73 -10.60 24.53
CA THR A 58 29.02 -9.69 23.41
C THR A 58 28.23 -10.06 22.15
N VAL A 59 28.12 -11.35 21.82
CA VAL A 59 27.28 -11.80 20.69
C VAL A 59 25.80 -11.50 20.95
N ALA A 60 25.30 -11.71 22.17
CA ALA A 60 23.91 -11.41 22.52
C ALA A 60 23.61 -9.90 22.42
N THR A 61 24.49 -9.05 22.94
CA THR A 61 24.32 -7.58 22.88
C THR A 61 24.46 -7.03 21.46
N VAL A 62 25.38 -7.58 20.64
CA VAL A 62 25.51 -7.20 19.23
C VAL A 62 24.27 -7.63 18.43
N LYS A 63 23.73 -8.83 18.67
CA LYS A 63 22.48 -9.28 18.04
C LYS A 63 21.29 -8.41 18.45
N ALA A 64 21.18 -8.05 19.74
CA ALA A 64 20.14 -7.15 20.23
C ALA A 64 20.22 -5.78 19.53
N ARG A 65 21.42 -5.20 19.43
CA ARG A 65 21.64 -3.93 18.72
C ARG A 65 21.33 -4.02 17.22
N LEU A 66 21.67 -5.12 16.56
CA LEU A 66 21.32 -5.35 15.15
C LEU A 66 19.81 -5.44 14.94
N ASN A 67 19.10 -6.14 15.83
CA ASN A 67 17.64 -6.21 15.80
C ASN A 67 16.99 -4.83 16.05
N GLU A 68 17.49 -4.06 17.01
CA GLU A 68 17.02 -2.70 17.28
C GLU A 68 17.25 -1.78 16.06
N GLN A 69 18.41 -1.87 15.41
CA GLN A 69 18.69 -1.11 14.19
C GLN A 69 17.79 -1.52 13.02
N GLN A 70 17.52 -2.82 12.84
CA GLN A 70 16.58 -3.30 11.82
C GLN A 70 15.15 -2.80 12.10
N LEU A 71 14.72 -2.83 13.36
CA LEU A 71 13.40 -2.38 13.77
C LEU A 71 13.26 -0.86 13.65
N ALA A 72 14.32 -0.10 13.95
CA ALA A 72 14.37 1.35 13.71
C ALA A 72 14.27 1.68 12.22
N ARG A 73 15.03 0.99 11.36
CA ARG A 73 14.93 1.16 9.89
C ARG A 73 13.55 0.80 9.35
N ALA A 74 12.94 -0.28 9.86
CA ALA A 74 11.59 -0.67 9.47
C ALA A 74 10.56 0.39 9.88
N ARG A 75 10.68 0.96 11.08
CA ARG A 75 9.82 2.06 11.54
C ARG A 75 10.00 3.32 10.69
N GLU A 76 11.24 3.70 10.39
CA GLU A 76 11.51 4.84 9.49
C GLU A 76 10.92 4.62 8.10
N GLN A 77 11.02 3.41 7.56
CA GLN A 77 10.42 3.08 6.26
C GLN A 77 8.90 3.20 6.30
N VAL A 78 8.24 2.63 7.32
CA VAL A 78 6.79 2.74 7.49
C VAL A 78 6.34 4.20 7.62
N GLU A 79 7.11 5.02 8.33
CA GLU A 79 6.79 6.45 8.47
C GLU A 79 6.95 7.20 7.14
N ARG A 80 8.00 6.90 6.37
CA ARG A 80 8.15 7.46 5.01
C ARG A 80 7.02 7.04 4.08
N ASP A 81 6.62 5.78 4.12
CA ASP A 81 5.54 5.25 3.30
C ASP A 81 4.20 5.93 3.65
N ARG A 82 3.94 6.16 4.95
CA ARG A 82 2.76 6.93 5.42
C ARG A 82 2.79 8.37 4.96
N GLN A 83 3.94 9.04 5.07
CA GLN A 83 4.10 10.41 4.61
C GLN A 83 3.91 10.53 3.09
N GLN A 84 4.40 9.55 2.33
CA GLN A 84 4.17 9.49 0.88
C GLN A 84 2.69 9.27 0.57
N ALA A 85 2.03 8.33 1.25
CA ALA A 85 0.60 8.09 1.06
C ALA A 85 -0.24 9.33 1.35
N ARG A 86 0.06 10.10 2.41
CA ARG A 86 -0.64 11.37 2.70
C ARG A 86 -0.46 12.42 1.61
N LYS A 87 0.75 12.55 1.04
CA LYS A 87 1.00 13.45 -0.09
C LYS A 87 0.19 13.03 -1.32
N ASP A 88 0.13 11.73 -1.57
CA ASP A 88 -0.62 11.17 -2.69
C ASP A 88 -2.13 11.32 -2.50
N VAL A 89 -2.66 11.13 -1.28
CA VAL A 89 -4.07 11.42 -0.96
C VAL A 89 -4.37 12.89 -1.22
N HIS A 90 -3.52 13.81 -0.76
CA HIS A 90 -3.71 15.24 -0.99
C HIS A 90 -3.71 15.58 -2.49
N LEU A 91 -2.75 15.03 -3.24
CA LEU A 91 -2.71 15.16 -4.70
C LEU A 91 -4.01 14.65 -5.34
N ILE A 92 -4.48 13.47 -4.96
CA ILE A 92 -5.72 12.89 -5.49
C ILE A 92 -6.91 13.79 -5.13
N THR A 93 -6.99 14.35 -3.92
CA THR A 93 -8.05 15.31 -3.57
C THR A 93 -8.04 16.52 -4.49
N GLU A 94 -6.89 17.09 -4.83
CA GLU A 94 -6.78 18.19 -5.80
C GLU A 94 -7.18 17.75 -7.23
N LEU A 95 -6.80 16.53 -7.61
CA LEU A 95 -7.18 15.90 -8.87
C LEU A 95 -8.67 15.50 -8.90
N LEU A 96 -9.34 15.38 -7.76
CA LEU A 96 -10.79 15.10 -7.68
C LEU A 96 -11.58 16.31 -7.21
N ASP A 97 -10.99 17.50 -7.18
CA ASP A 97 -11.68 18.72 -6.80
C ASP A 97 -13.00 18.87 -7.59
N GLY A 98 -14.10 19.07 -6.86
CA GLY A 98 -15.48 19.08 -7.32
C GLY A 98 -16.19 17.71 -7.41
N TRP A 99 -15.48 16.59 -7.25
CA TRP A 99 -15.99 15.21 -7.41
C TRP A 99 -16.04 14.44 -6.08
N THR A 100 -15.98 15.12 -4.94
CA THR A 100 -16.06 14.51 -3.61
C THR A 100 -17.38 13.76 -3.39
N VAL A 101 -17.41 12.82 -2.44
CA VAL A 101 -18.62 12.03 -2.11
C VAL A 101 -19.85 12.89 -1.86
N ASP A 102 -19.68 14.06 -1.25
CA ASP A 102 -20.77 14.98 -0.93
C ASP A 102 -20.97 16.09 -1.98
N SER A 103 -20.33 16.00 -3.15
CA SER A 103 -20.51 17.02 -4.20
C SER A 103 -21.79 16.80 -4.99
N GLU A 104 -22.42 17.90 -5.42
CA GLU A 104 -23.58 17.88 -6.32
C GLU A 104 -23.30 17.05 -7.59
N PHE A 105 -22.05 17.09 -8.08
CA PHE A 105 -21.63 16.25 -9.20
C PHE A 105 -21.75 14.76 -8.87
N PHE A 106 -21.24 14.33 -7.72
CA PHE A 106 -21.26 12.92 -7.34
C PHE A 106 -22.68 12.43 -7.05
N GLU A 107 -23.47 13.24 -6.36
CA GLU A 107 -24.90 12.99 -6.12
C GLU A 107 -25.64 12.84 -7.46
N THR A 108 -25.49 13.81 -8.37
CA THR A 108 -26.09 13.76 -9.70
C THR A 108 -25.65 12.51 -10.46
N LEU A 109 -24.34 12.17 -10.41
CA LEU A 109 -23.78 11.01 -11.07
C LEU A 109 -24.35 9.69 -10.51
N VAL A 110 -24.67 9.63 -9.22
CA VAL A 110 -25.14 8.41 -8.52
C VAL A 110 -26.66 8.25 -8.53
N GLU A 111 -27.40 9.34 -8.47
CA GLU A 111 -28.85 9.30 -8.24
C GLU A 111 -29.66 9.79 -9.44
N ASP A 112 -29.21 10.85 -10.11
CA ASP A 112 -30.06 11.62 -11.03
C ASP A 112 -29.73 11.48 -12.52
N VAL A 113 -28.76 10.63 -12.89
CA VAL A 113 -28.43 10.43 -14.31
C VAL A 113 -29.57 9.77 -15.06
N ASP A 114 -30.24 10.56 -15.92
CA ASP A 114 -31.12 10.09 -16.98
C ASP A 114 -30.46 10.32 -18.35
N HIS A 115 -30.07 9.24 -19.04
CA HIS A 115 -29.46 9.30 -20.37
C HIS A 115 -30.42 9.76 -21.49
N ASN A 116 -31.70 9.99 -21.19
CA ASN A 116 -32.63 10.65 -22.12
C ASN A 116 -32.62 12.18 -21.97
N ARG A 117 -32.07 12.70 -20.87
CA ARG A 117 -32.05 14.12 -20.50
C ARG A 117 -30.74 14.48 -19.82
N PHE A 118 -29.62 14.02 -20.38
CA PHE A 118 -28.33 14.16 -19.76
C PHE A 118 -27.81 15.60 -19.89
N PRO A 119 -27.48 16.30 -18.80
CA PRO A 119 -27.02 17.68 -18.90
C PRO A 119 -25.68 17.78 -19.64
N VAL A 120 -25.58 18.64 -20.66
CA VAL A 120 -24.31 18.90 -21.37
C VAL A 120 -23.21 19.36 -20.41
N ASN A 121 -23.56 20.15 -19.39
CA ASN A 121 -22.61 20.59 -18.38
C ASN A 121 -21.97 19.42 -17.61
N LEU A 122 -22.71 18.33 -17.37
CA LEU A 122 -22.18 17.14 -16.70
C LEU A 122 -21.19 16.40 -17.63
N SER A 123 -21.52 16.30 -18.92
CA SER A 123 -20.59 15.79 -19.94
C SER A 123 -19.30 16.60 -20.01
N ARG A 124 -19.41 17.94 -20.02
CA ARG A 124 -18.24 18.83 -20.07
C ARG A 124 -17.37 18.67 -18.83
N GLN A 125 -17.95 18.58 -17.64
CA GLN A 125 -17.20 18.33 -16.41
C GLN A 125 -16.43 17.01 -16.46
N ILE A 126 -17.04 15.93 -16.96
CA ILE A 126 -16.41 14.62 -17.19
C ILE A 126 -15.22 14.72 -18.15
N GLU A 127 -15.40 15.40 -19.29
CA GLU A 127 -14.37 15.59 -20.31
C GLU A 127 -13.22 16.47 -19.81
N ASP A 128 -13.54 17.62 -19.20
CA ASP A 128 -12.56 18.57 -18.69
C ASP A 128 -11.71 17.94 -17.59
N ARG A 129 -12.31 17.10 -16.74
CA ARG A 129 -11.55 16.39 -15.70
C ARG A 129 -10.53 15.42 -16.28
N TRP A 130 -10.94 14.59 -17.23
CA TRP A 130 -10.02 13.69 -17.92
C TRP A 130 -8.87 14.45 -18.57
N ARG A 131 -9.16 15.54 -19.30
CA ARG A 131 -8.12 16.37 -19.93
C ARG A 131 -7.18 17.02 -18.92
N ARG A 132 -7.69 17.37 -17.74
CA ARG A 132 -6.85 17.92 -16.66
C ARG A 132 -5.90 16.87 -16.11
N TRP A 133 -6.36 15.64 -15.90
CA TRP A 133 -5.52 14.54 -15.44
C TRP A 133 -4.42 14.20 -16.45
N ASP A 134 -4.78 14.10 -17.74
CA ASP A 134 -3.84 13.80 -18.83
C ASP A 134 -2.70 14.83 -18.96
N ARG A 135 -2.94 16.08 -18.54
CA ARG A 135 -1.95 17.17 -18.55
C ARG A 135 -1.17 17.31 -17.25
N ASP A 136 -1.62 16.68 -16.16
CA ASP A 136 -0.96 16.79 -14.87
C ASP A 136 0.25 15.85 -14.85
N SER A 137 1.45 16.41 -14.64
CA SER A 137 2.70 15.64 -14.66
C SER A 137 3.06 15.02 -13.30
N ARG A 138 2.26 15.27 -12.26
CA ARG A 138 2.53 14.76 -10.91
C ARG A 138 2.13 13.29 -10.81
N GLU A 139 3.00 12.48 -10.22
CA GLU A 139 2.80 11.04 -10.11
C GLU A 139 2.35 10.62 -8.71
N ILE A 140 1.35 9.73 -8.66
CA ILE A 140 0.94 9.00 -7.45
C ILE A 140 1.91 7.84 -7.27
N LYS A 141 2.62 7.79 -6.14
CA LYS A 141 3.67 6.79 -5.89
C LYS A 141 3.19 5.57 -5.12
N THR A 142 2.21 5.76 -4.25
CA THR A 142 1.60 4.68 -3.47
C THR A 142 0.78 3.80 -4.41
N VAL A 143 1.26 2.57 -4.62
CA VAL A 143 0.73 1.60 -5.59
C VAL A 143 -0.79 1.40 -5.43
N ALA A 144 -1.28 1.26 -4.20
CA ALA A 144 -2.69 1.06 -3.92
C ALA A 144 -3.55 2.25 -4.39
N LEU A 145 -3.13 3.47 -4.07
CA LEU A 145 -3.79 4.70 -4.49
C LEU A 145 -3.72 4.88 -6.01
N LYS A 146 -2.54 4.65 -6.60
CA LYS A 146 -2.34 4.75 -8.06
C LYS A 146 -3.26 3.79 -8.80
N THR A 147 -3.32 2.53 -8.38
CA THR A 147 -4.17 1.51 -9.02
C THR A 147 -5.64 1.91 -9.02
N LYS A 148 -6.13 2.46 -7.91
CA LYS A 148 -7.52 2.91 -7.81
C LYS A 148 -7.77 4.19 -8.61
N PHE A 149 -6.81 5.10 -8.64
CA PHE A 149 -6.91 6.31 -9.44
C PHE A 149 -6.90 6.01 -10.95
N ASP A 150 -5.98 5.17 -11.42
CA ASP A 150 -5.91 4.73 -12.82
C ASP A 150 -7.25 4.07 -13.25
N ALA A 151 -7.88 3.29 -12.36
CA ALA A 151 -9.20 2.70 -12.63
C ALA A 151 -10.32 3.76 -12.76
N VAL A 152 -10.23 4.88 -12.02
CA VAL A 152 -11.14 6.03 -12.17
C VAL A 152 -10.88 6.72 -13.51
N GLU A 153 -9.62 6.94 -13.90
CA GLU A 153 -9.28 7.54 -15.19
C GLU A 153 -9.82 6.72 -16.37
N ASP A 154 -9.61 5.42 -16.35
CA ASP A 154 -10.08 4.50 -17.38
C ASP A 154 -11.61 4.47 -17.45
N ALA A 155 -12.28 4.38 -16.30
CA ALA A 155 -13.75 4.39 -16.25
C ALA A 155 -14.33 5.73 -16.72
N ASN A 156 -13.68 6.85 -16.37
CA ASN A 156 -14.09 8.18 -16.83
C ASN A 156 -13.93 8.32 -18.35
N ARG A 157 -12.81 7.83 -18.90
CA ARG A 157 -12.57 7.81 -20.35
C ARG A 157 -13.61 6.96 -21.07
N ALA A 158 -13.92 5.77 -20.54
CA ALA A 158 -14.93 4.88 -21.10
C ALA A 158 -16.31 5.55 -21.10
N TYR A 159 -16.67 6.23 -20.01
CA TYR A 159 -17.96 6.91 -19.93
C TYR A 159 -18.03 8.13 -20.86
N ASN A 160 -16.98 8.94 -20.93
CA ASN A 160 -16.89 10.05 -21.88
C ASN A 160 -16.99 9.58 -23.34
N SER A 161 -16.32 8.46 -23.68
CA SER A 161 -16.41 7.85 -25.00
C SER A 161 -17.83 7.36 -25.30
N ALA A 162 -18.49 6.71 -24.35
CA ALA A 162 -19.87 6.25 -24.51
C ALA A 162 -20.85 7.42 -24.70
N ILE A 163 -20.67 8.52 -23.96
CA ILE A 163 -21.47 9.74 -24.15
C ILE A 163 -21.28 10.29 -25.58
N GLY A 164 -20.03 10.42 -26.03
CA GLY A 164 -19.71 10.92 -27.37
C GLY A 164 -20.19 10.00 -28.51
N GLU A 165 -20.23 8.68 -28.30
CA GLU A 165 -20.72 7.71 -29.28
C GLU A 165 -22.25 7.67 -29.36
N TYR A 166 -22.92 7.70 -28.20
CA TYR A 166 -24.34 7.34 -28.11
C TYR A 166 -25.30 8.51 -27.89
N MET A 167 -24.81 9.71 -27.58
CA MET A 167 -25.67 10.83 -27.20
C MET A 167 -25.41 12.07 -28.05
N TRP A 168 -26.48 12.65 -28.59
CA TRP A 168 -26.41 13.86 -29.42
C TRP A 168 -27.14 15.02 -28.74
N THR A 169 -26.74 16.25 -29.05
CA THR A 169 -27.47 17.45 -28.62
C THR A 169 -28.86 17.40 -29.23
N LYS A 170 -29.88 17.49 -28.38
CA LYS A 170 -31.25 17.60 -28.86
C LYS A 170 -31.41 18.93 -29.62
N ASP A 171 -31.80 18.88 -30.89
CA ASP A 171 -32.12 20.06 -31.70
C ASP A 171 -33.04 20.97 -30.90
N SER A 172 -32.50 22.09 -30.42
CA SER A 172 -33.19 22.93 -29.47
C SER A 172 -34.14 23.83 -30.25
N GLY A 173 -35.45 23.68 -29.98
CA GLY A 173 -36.43 24.73 -30.28
C GLY A 173 -36.06 26.05 -29.58
N PRO A 174 -36.86 27.11 -29.76
CA PRO A 174 -36.50 28.47 -29.35
C PRO A 174 -36.08 28.53 -27.86
N ARG A 175 -34.86 29.00 -27.65
CA ARG A 175 -34.17 29.12 -26.35
C ARG A 175 -34.94 30.03 -25.40
N THR A 176 -35.61 29.46 -24.40
CA THR A 176 -35.99 30.20 -23.18
C THR A 176 -34.86 30.12 -22.15
N GLU A 177 -34.56 31.24 -21.48
CA GLU A 177 -33.36 31.59 -20.69
C GLU A 177 -32.89 30.61 -19.57
N ARG A 178 -33.51 29.45 -19.40
CA ARG A 178 -33.11 28.42 -18.41
C ARG A 178 -33.11 26.98 -18.94
N GLN A 179 -33.05 26.79 -20.26
CA GLN A 179 -32.88 25.45 -20.82
C GLN A 179 -31.38 25.12 -20.90
N TYR A 180 -30.90 24.28 -19.98
CA TYR A 180 -29.63 23.60 -20.13
C TYR A 180 -29.63 22.84 -21.46
N GLU A 181 -28.54 22.92 -22.23
CA GLU A 181 -28.36 22.05 -23.39
C GLU A 181 -28.38 20.60 -22.89
N LEU A 182 -29.25 19.77 -23.47
CA LEU A 182 -29.42 18.37 -23.08
C LEU A 182 -28.88 17.46 -24.18
N LEU A 183 -28.18 16.41 -23.75
CA LEU A 183 -27.82 15.27 -24.56
C LEU A 183 -28.88 14.18 -24.38
N SER A 184 -29.18 13.48 -25.46
CA SER A 184 -30.08 12.33 -25.44
C SER A 184 -29.65 11.29 -26.47
N VAL A 185 -29.97 10.02 -26.19
CA VAL A 185 -29.90 8.98 -27.21
C VAL A 185 -30.83 9.36 -28.38
N PRO A 186 -30.36 9.32 -29.65
CA PRO A 186 -31.13 9.79 -30.79
C PRO A 186 -32.51 9.12 -30.90
N ALA A 187 -33.54 9.95 -31.10
CA ALA A 187 -34.93 9.49 -31.11
C ALA A 187 -35.26 8.67 -32.38
N GLU A 188 -34.53 8.89 -33.45
CA GLU A 188 -34.62 8.21 -34.74
C GLU A 188 -34.04 6.79 -34.72
N TRP A 189 -33.22 6.43 -33.72
CA TRP A 189 -32.65 5.10 -33.64
C TRP A 189 -33.69 4.02 -33.37
N HIS A 190 -33.47 2.84 -33.93
CA HIS A 190 -34.33 1.69 -33.70
C HIS A 190 -34.22 1.20 -32.25
N HIS A 191 -35.27 0.53 -31.76
CA HIS A 191 -35.36 0.08 -30.36
C HIS A 191 -34.15 -0.75 -29.90
N THR A 192 -33.62 -1.62 -30.75
CA THR A 192 -32.43 -2.44 -30.44
C THR A 192 -31.16 -1.60 -30.27
N GLN A 193 -30.98 -0.58 -31.11
CA GLN A 193 -29.85 0.35 -31.01
C GLN A 193 -29.95 1.22 -29.75
N LYS A 194 -31.14 1.75 -29.45
CA LYS A 194 -31.40 2.52 -28.23
C LYS A 194 -31.11 1.71 -26.98
N ARG A 195 -31.60 0.46 -26.93
CA ARG A 195 -31.34 -0.43 -25.81
C ARG A 195 -29.84 -0.66 -25.61
N LYS A 196 -29.11 -0.98 -26.68
CA LYS A 196 -27.65 -1.15 -26.62
C LYS A 196 -26.94 0.11 -26.11
N ALA A 197 -27.36 1.28 -26.57
CA ALA A 197 -26.82 2.56 -26.14
C ALA A 197 -27.08 2.82 -24.64
N HIS A 198 -28.30 2.61 -24.17
CA HIS A 198 -28.64 2.74 -22.76
C HIS A 198 -27.88 1.75 -21.88
N ASP A 199 -27.78 0.49 -22.30
CA ASP A 199 -27.03 -0.53 -21.56
C ASP A 199 -25.54 -0.12 -21.46
N ALA A 200 -24.91 0.32 -22.57
CA ALA A 200 -23.52 0.75 -22.58
C ALA A 200 -23.27 2.01 -21.71
N LEU A 201 -24.17 3.00 -21.79
CA LEU A 201 -24.09 4.22 -20.98
C LEU A 201 -24.28 3.94 -19.49
N ALA A 202 -25.22 3.05 -19.14
CA ALA A 202 -25.47 2.63 -17.77
C ALA A 202 -24.28 1.85 -17.19
N ASP A 203 -23.72 0.91 -17.97
CA ASP A 203 -22.57 0.11 -17.56
C ASP A 203 -21.32 0.98 -17.36
N ALA A 204 -21.05 1.92 -18.26
CA ALA A 204 -19.91 2.82 -18.16
C ALA A 204 -20.04 3.77 -16.95
N ARG A 205 -21.24 4.34 -16.73
CA ARG A 205 -21.56 5.13 -15.53
C ARG A 205 -21.36 4.32 -14.26
N PHE A 206 -21.88 3.09 -14.21
CA PHE A 206 -21.75 2.21 -13.05
C PHE A 206 -20.27 1.91 -12.75
N CYS A 207 -19.46 1.65 -13.78
CA CYS A 207 -18.03 1.46 -13.63
C CYS A 207 -17.33 2.69 -13.02
N LEU A 208 -17.68 3.90 -13.48
CA LEU A 208 -17.12 5.14 -12.94
C LEU A 208 -17.50 5.35 -11.48
N VAL A 209 -18.79 5.22 -11.14
CA VAL A 209 -19.27 5.35 -9.76
C VAL A 209 -18.59 4.34 -8.84
N ARG A 210 -18.45 3.09 -9.27
CA ARG A 210 -17.77 2.05 -8.50
C ARG A 210 -16.29 2.41 -8.28
N ALA A 211 -15.58 2.80 -9.34
CA ALA A 211 -14.17 3.17 -9.25
C ALA A 211 -13.95 4.34 -8.29
N LEU A 212 -14.81 5.37 -8.34
CA LEU A 212 -14.76 6.50 -7.41
C LEU A 212 -14.97 6.05 -5.96
N ARG A 213 -15.97 5.20 -5.70
CA ARG A 213 -16.21 4.65 -4.34
C ARG A 213 -15.02 3.85 -3.82
N GLU A 214 -14.43 3.00 -4.65
CA GLU A 214 -13.26 2.21 -4.27
C GLU A 214 -12.03 3.11 -4.01
N LEU A 215 -11.86 4.17 -4.78
CA LEU A 215 -10.79 5.15 -4.55
C LEU A 215 -11.01 5.89 -3.24
N PHE A 216 -12.22 6.39 -2.96
CA PHE A 216 -12.52 7.07 -1.71
C PHE A 216 -12.34 6.16 -0.48
N ALA A 217 -12.69 4.88 -0.59
CA ALA A 217 -12.44 3.91 0.49
C ALA A 217 -10.94 3.80 0.79
N VAL A 218 -10.09 3.64 -0.24
CA VAL A 218 -8.64 3.54 -0.05
C VAL A 218 -8.05 4.87 0.45
N MET A 219 -8.54 6.02 -0.04
CA MET A 219 -8.11 7.32 0.47
C MET A 219 -8.42 7.49 1.95
N HIS A 220 -9.59 7.04 2.41
CA HIS A 220 -9.98 7.07 3.82
C HIS A 220 -9.07 6.18 4.68
N ASP A 221 -8.61 5.04 4.18
CA ASP A 221 -7.67 4.17 4.91
C ASP A 221 -6.27 4.82 5.13
N TYR A 222 -5.92 5.82 4.32
CA TYR A 222 -4.64 6.56 4.40
C TYR A 222 -4.73 7.96 5.02
N GLY A 223 -5.94 8.53 5.12
CA GLY A 223 -6.23 9.85 5.70
C GLY A 223 -6.29 9.82 7.22
#